data_AF-A0A816K1J6-F1
#
_entry.id   AF-A0A816K1J6-F1
#
_cell.length_a   1.000
_cell.length_b   1.000
_cell.length_c   1.000
_cell.angle_alpha   90.00
_cell.angle_beta   90.00
_cell.angle_gamma   90.00
#
_symmetry.space_group_name_H-M   'P 1'
#
loop_
_entity.id
_entity.type
_entity.pdbx_description
1 polymer ?
#
loop_
_entity_poly.entity_id
_entity_poly.type
_entity_poly.pdbx_seq_one_letter_code
_entity_poly.pdbx_strand_id
1 'polypeptide(L)'
;MLHIGWRIKEKRMWQKTTLILLSKRWMEDKVLVITGASSTTGDSARYEYAQRGANLVMVASRKQRLRVVRNNAKMIRANPVIIIAADLINQRR
;
A
#
# COMPACT_ATOMS: atom_id res chain seq x y z
N MET A 1 -31.54 1.02 -2.33
CA MET A 1 -30.87 2.35 -2.35
C MET A 1 -29.40 2.35 -1.84
N LEU A 2 -28.62 1.25 -1.94
CA LEU A 2 -27.22 1.22 -1.45
C LEU A 2 -26.13 1.05 -2.53
N HIS A 3 -26.50 0.86 -3.80
CA HIS A 3 -25.55 0.51 -4.86
C HIS A 3 -24.81 1.73 -5.47
N ILE A 4 -25.42 2.91 -5.41
CA ILE A 4 -24.93 4.14 -6.08
C ILE A 4 -23.82 4.83 -5.27
N GLY A 5 -23.92 4.77 -3.93
CA GLY A 5 -22.93 5.37 -3.03
C GLY A 5 -21.56 4.70 -3.10
N TRP A 6 -21.52 3.39 -3.39
CA TRP A 6 -20.27 2.64 -3.54
C TRP A 6 -19.47 3.11 -4.76
N ARG A 7 -20.15 3.28 -5.89
CA ARG A 7 -19.55 3.70 -7.17
C ARG A 7 -18.99 5.13 -7.14
N ILE A 8 -19.61 6.01 -6.33
CA ILE A 8 -19.14 7.40 -6.13
C ILE A 8 -17.94 7.43 -5.16
N LYS A 9 -17.97 6.64 -4.07
CA LYS A 9 -16.81 6.48 -3.18
C LYS A 9 -15.59 5.96 -3.92
N GLU A 10 -15.81 4.98 -4.80
CA GLU A 10 -14.76 4.39 -5.63
C GLU A 10 -14.14 5.44 -6.56
N LYS A 11 -14.93 6.16 -7.38
CA LYS A 11 -14.39 7.22 -8.25
C LYS A 11 -13.61 8.30 -7.48
N ARG A 12 -14.12 8.73 -6.32
CA ARG A 12 -13.47 9.75 -5.48
C ARG A 12 -12.19 9.24 -4.81
N MET A 13 -12.14 7.94 -4.51
CA MET A 13 -10.95 7.26 -3.99
C MET A 13 -9.89 7.14 -5.09
N TRP A 14 -10.26 6.72 -6.31
CA TRP A 14 -9.37 6.71 -7.46
C TRP A 14 -8.82 8.10 -7.75
N GLN A 15 -9.65 9.15 -7.75
CA GLN A 15 -9.14 10.51 -7.94
C GLN A 15 -8.18 10.96 -6.83
N LYS A 16 -8.44 10.65 -5.55
CA LYS A 16 -7.51 10.96 -4.45
C LYS A 16 -6.19 10.20 -4.58
N THR A 17 -6.25 8.91 -4.89
CA THR A 17 -5.05 8.08 -5.10
C THR A 17 -4.24 8.62 -6.28
N THR A 18 -4.88 8.92 -7.41
CA THR A 18 -4.25 9.54 -8.57
C THR A 18 -3.68 10.93 -8.25
N LEU A 19 -4.36 11.76 -7.47
CA LEU A 19 -3.84 13.07 -7.01
C LEU A 19 -2.59 12.93 -6.14
N ILE A 20 -2.51 11.92 -5.28
CA ILE A 20 -1.32 11.64 -4.47
C ILE A 20 -0.18 11.11 -5.36
N LEU A 21 -0.49 10.27 -6.36
CA LEU A 21 0.48 9.79 -7.37
C LEU A 21 1.04 10.93 -8.23
N LEU A 22 0.19 11.86 -8.68
CA LEU A 22 0.59 12.96 -9.56
C LEU A 22 1.22 14.15 -8.83
N SER A 23 1.06 14.28 -7.51
CA SER A 23 1.70 15.38 -6.77
C SER A 23 3.20 15.15 -6.61
N LYS A 24 4.00 16.12 -7.01
CA LYS A 24 5.48 16.18 -6.87
C LYS A 24 5.94 16.37 -5.41
N ARG A 25 5.19 15.84 -4.43
CA ARG A 25 5.46 15.99 -2.99
C ARG A 25 6.38 14.88 -2.50
N TRP A 26 7.39 15.28 -1.73
CA TRP A 26 8.22 14.39 -0.91
C TRP A 26 7.35 13.61 0.09
N MET A 27 7.67 12.34 0.31
CA MET A 27 6.89 11.41 1.14
C MET A 27 7.60 11.00 2.44
N GLU A 28 8.69 11.67 2.79
CA GLU A 28 9.61 11.34 3.91
C GLU A 28 8.89 11.16 5.26
N ASP A 29 7.85 11.96 5.54
CA ASP A 29 7.06 11.89 6.78
C ASP A 29 5.69 11.21 6.61
N LYS A 30 5.47 10.52 5.49
CA LYS A 30 4.19 9.86 5.18
C LYS A 30 4.32 8.36 5.33
N VAL A 31 3.25 7.75 5.85
CA VAL A 31 3.11 6.29 5.95
C VAL A 31 2.17 5.80 4.86
N LEU A 32 2.68 4.93 3.99
CA LEU A 32 1.89 4.20 3.01
C LEU A 32 1.56 2.81 3.56
N VAL A 33 0.28 2.58 3.86
CA VAL A 33 -0.23 1.27 4.27
C VAL A 33 -0.75 0.52 3.05
N ILE A 34 -0.23 -0.69 2.84
CA ILE A 34 -0.54 -1.52 1.69
C ILE A 34 -1.19 -2.81 2.19
N THR A 35 -2.48 -2.98 1.94
CA THR A 35 -3.21 -4.22 2.21
C THR A 35 -3.08 -5.20 1.06
N GLY A 36 -3.08 -6.51 1.35
CA GLY A 36 -2.89 -7.54 0.33
C GLY A 36 -1.47 -7.54 -0.26
N ALA A 37 -0.48 -6.96 0.42
CA ALA A 37 0.88 -6.74 -0.09
C ALA A 37 1.66 -8.02 -0.48
N SER A 38 1.12 -9.21 -0.18
CA SER A 38 1.66 -10.47 -0.71
C SER A 38 1.30 -10.73 -2.18
N SER A 39 0.45 -9.89 -2.80
CA SER A 39 0.15 -9.90 -4.23
C SER A 39 0.97 -8.83 -4.97
N THR A 40 1.32 -9.14 -6.22
CA THR A 40 2.10 -8.27 -7.12
C THR A 40 1.34 -7.03 -7.58
N THR A 41 0.02 -6.98 -7.37
CA THR A 41 -0.82 -5.85 -7.78
C THR A 41 -0.42 -4.59 -7.02
N GLY A 42 0.04 -3.58 -7.78
CA GLY A 42 0.46 -2.28 -7.25
C GLY A 42 1.97 -2.12 -7.04
N ASP A 43 2.81 -3.06 -7.48
CA ASP A 43 4.27 -2.98 -7.30
C ASP A 43 4.88 -1.68 -7.86
N SER A 44 4.48 -1.24 -9.05
CA SER A 44 4.97 0.02 -9.63
C SER A 44 4.66 1.23 -8.74
N ALA A 45 3.44 1.31 -8.19
CA ALA A 45 3.05 2.40 -7.29
C ALA A 45 3.79 2.31 -5.95
N ARG A 46 3.99 1.12 -5.40
CA ARG A 46 4.79 0.91 -4.18
C ARG A 46 6.22 1.40 -4.38
N TYR A 47 6.84 1.02 -5.49
CA TYR A 47 8.19 1.43 -5.82
C TYR A 47 8.30 2.94 -6.01
N GLU A 48 7.34 3.55 -6.71
CA GLU A 48 7.30 4.99 -6.89
C GLU A 48 7.19 5.74 -5.55
N TYR A 49 6.30 5.33 -4.65
CA TYR A 49 6.17 5.96 -3.34
C TYR A 49 7.36 5.68 -2.42
N ALA A 50 7.97 4.49 -2.50
CA ALA A 50 9.19 4.16 -1.78
C ALA A 50 10.36 5.05 -2.25
N GLN A 51 10.51 5.24 -3.57
CA GLN A 51 11.52 6.13 -4.15
C GLN A 51 11.31 7.59 -3.76
N ARG A 52 10.07 8.01 -3.53
CA ARG A 52 9.72 9.35 -3.02
C ARG A 52 9.90 9.51 -1.50
N GLY A 53 10.35 8.47 -0.79
CA GLY A 53 10.65 8.52 0.65
C GLY A 53 9.51 8.10 1.57
N ALA A 54 8.46 7.43 1.10
CA ALA A 54 7.41 6.97 2.01
C ALA A 54 7.91 5.91 3.02
N ASN A 55 7.45 5.99 4.26
CA ASN A 55 7.53 4.88 5.21
C ASN A 55 6.50 3.82 4.84
N LEU A 56 6.88 2.55 4.76
CA LEU A 56 6.01 1.50 4.25
C LEU A 56 5.52 0.57 5.36
N VAL A 57 4.20 0.33 5.38
CA VAL A 57 3.58 -0.73 6.17
C VAL A 57 2.89 -1.70 5.22
N MET A 58 3.41 -2.93 5.14
CA MET A 58 2.87 -3.97 4.27
C MET A 58 2.04 -4.97 5.07
N VAL A 59 0.80 -5.19 4.68
CA VAL A 59 -0.16 -6.04 5.37
C VAL A 59 -0.64 -7.17 4.45
N ALA A 60 -0.51 -8.42 4.88
CA ALA A 60 -1.08 -9.57 4.19
C ALA A 60 -1.19 -10.80 5.10
N SER A 61 -2.07 -11.75 4.77
CA SER A 61 -2.21 -13.00 5.53
C SER A 61 -1.02 -13.95 5.31
N ARG A 62 -0.38 -13.92 4.14
CA ARG A 62 0.71 -14.83 3.76
C ARG A 62 2.08 -14.30 4.16
N LYS A 63 2.46 -14.53 5.43
CA LYS A 63 3.73 -14.03 6.03
C LYS A 63 4.98 -14.34 5.22
N GLN A 64 5.11 -15.53 4.63
CA GLN A 64 6.30 -15.92 3.87
C GLN A 64 6.45 -15.13 2.57
N ARG A 65 5.36 -14.96 1.80
CA ARG A 65 5.36 -14.08 0.63
C ARG A 65 5.61 -12.62 1.01
N LEU A 66 5.01 -12.15 2.11
CA LEU A 66 5.19 -10.79 2.61
C LEU A 66 6.66 -10.49 2.96
N ARG A 67 7.41 -11.46 3.50
CA ARG A 67 8.84 -11.33 3.75
C ARG A 67 9.66 -11.15 2.47
N VAL A 68 9.33 -11.90 1.42
CA VAL A 68 9.99 -11.78 0.10
C VAL A 68 9.76 -10.38 -0.48
N VAL A 69 8.50 -9.92 -0.51
CA VAL A 69 8.15 -8.59 -1.02
C VAL A 69 8.83 -7.47 -0.22
N ARG A 70 8.89 -7.60 1.11
CA ARG A 70 9.62 -6.66 1.97
C ARG A 70 11.11 -6.60 1.63
N ASN A 71 11.75 -7.75 1.42
CA ASN A 71 13.17 -7.79 1.10
C ASN A 71 13.43 -7.06 -0.24
N ASN A 72 12.56 -7.23 -1.23
CA ASN A 72 12.64 -6.50 -2.49
C ASN A 72 12.50 -4.99 -2.29
N ALA A 73 11.51 -4.56 -1.50
CA ALA A 73 11.29 -3.13 -1.23
C ALA A 73 12.45 -2.48 -0.47
N LYS A 74 13.12 -3.20 0.44
CA LYS A 74 14.31 -2.70 1.15
C LYS A 74 15.48 -2.36 0.21
N MET A 75 15.56 -3.01 -0.96
CA MET A 75 16.65 -2.76 -1.92
C MET A 75 16.52 -1.41 -2.64
N ILE A 76 15.38 -0.73 -2.59
CA ILE A 76 15.08 0.40 -3.50
C ILE A 76 15.29 1.79 -2.88
N ARG A 77 15.26 1.92 -1.55
CA ARG A 77 15.96 2.92 -0.72
C ARG A 77 15.48 2.74 0.71
N ALA A 78 16.38 2.93 1.67
CA ALA A 78 16.25 2.52 3.06
C ALA A 78 15.37 3.44 3.93
N ASN A 79 14.05 3.40 3.74
CA ASN A 79 13.11 3.81 4.79
C ASN A 79 12.55 2.58 5.52
N PRO A 80 12.08 2.71 6.78
CA PRO A 80 11.56 1.56 7.52
C PRO A 80 10.39 0.91 6.78
N VAL A 81 10.58 -0.37 6.40
CA VAL A 81 9.54 -1.23 5.85
C VAL A 81 9.09 -2.21 6.94
N ILE A 82 7.91 -1.96 7.50
CA ILE A 82 7.27 -2.80 8.50
C ILE A 82 6.35 -3.80 7.80
N ILE A 83 6.35 -5.05 8.25
CA ILE A 83 5.41 -6.08 7.79
C ILE A 83 4.44 -6.46 8.91
N ILE A 84 3.17 -6.57 8.57
CA ILE A 84 2.10 -7.03 9.46
C ILE A 84 1.45 -8.24 8.79
N ALA A 85 1.59 -9.40 9.44
CA ALA A 85 0.86 -10.58 9.02
C ALA A 85 -0.56 -10.50 9.60
N ALA A 86 -1.56 -10.24 8.77
CA ALA A 86 -2.95 -10.13 9.18
C ALA A 86 -3.88 -10.69 8.09
N ASP A 87 -4.83 -11.51 8.51
CA ASP A 87 -5.99 -11.84 7.69
C ASP A 87 -6.99 -10.70 7.77
N LEU A 88 -7.26 -10.05 6.62
CA LEU A 88 -8.19 -8.91 6.54
C LEU A 88 -9.60 -9.32 6.13
N ILE A 89 -9.78 -10.57 5.67
CA ILE A 89 -11.07 -11.10 5.21
C ILE A 89 -11.82 -11.72 6.38
N ASN A 90 -11.12 -12.44 7.25
CA ASN A 90 -11.69 -12.98 8.49
C ASN A 90 -11.38 -12.06 9.68
N GLN A 91 -12.28 -11.11 9.96
CA GLN A 91 -12.22 -10.24 11.15
C GLN A 91 -12.83 -10.87 12.41
N ARG A 92 -13.04 -12.20 12.45
CA ARG A 92 -13.62 -12.82 13.65
C ARG A 92 -12.52 -13.02 14.70
N ARG A 93 -12.66 -12.27 15.81
CA ARG A 93 -12.04 -12.58 17.10
C ARG A 93 -12.57 -13.90 17.63
#